data_AF-A0A101GS14-F1
#
_entry.id   AF-A0A101GS14-F1
#
_cell.length_a   1.000
_cell.length_b   1.000
_cell.length_c   1.000
_cell.angle_alpha   90.00
_cell.angle_beta   90.00
_cell.angle_gamma   90.00
#
_symmetry.space_group_name_H-M   'P 1'
#
loop_
_entity.id
_entity.type
_entity.pdbx_description
1 polymer ?
#
loop_
_entity_poly.entity_id
_entity_poly.type
_entity_poly.pdbx_seq_one_letter_code
_entity_poly.pdbx_strand_id
1 'polypeptide(L)'
;MTRNWRKKPRRGRDRLATYSVGYVMPFVLGVSGRIGNRHRIRFGGVLVNMASDRMRCFLHSGTVCICCGLDARYFALERLCKADEYRLNLYGLKDGKEVMFTKDHIVPKCKGGPSSIDNYQTMCEHCNGAKGCGIETPALQMNSAPLFDPGKDGIYQDFGTLMSWCGAPWQTTQNSMEPT
;
A
#
# COMPACT_ATOMS: atom_id res chain seq x y z
N MET A 1 12.47 -45.39 -27.86
CA MET A 1 11.81 -44.06 -27.80
C MET A 1 11.62 -43.68 -26.34
N THR A 2 12.53 -42.89 -25.76
CA THR A 2 12.44 -42.45 -24.36
C THR A 2 11.47 -41.27 -24.27
N ARG A 3 10.35 -41.46 -23.57
CA ARG A 3 9.35 -40.41 -23.33
C ARG A 3 9.98 -39.35 -22.42
N ASN A 4 10.34 -38.21 -23.01
CA ASN A 4 10.87 -37.06 -22.30
C ASN A 4 9.75 -36.42 -21.46
N TRP A 5 9.69 -36.74 -20.18
CA TRP A 5 8.75 -36.15 -19.22
C TRP A 5 9.13 -34.68 -19.04
N ARG A 6 8.57 -33.77 -19.86
CA ARG A 6 8.66 -32.33 -19.63
C ARG A 6 8.23 -32.07 -18.19
N LYS A 7 9.18 -31.71 -17.32
CA LYS A 7 8.92 -31.35 -15.93
C LYS A 7 7.77 -30.34 -15.93
N LYS A 8 6.65 -30.67 -15.27
CA LYS A 8 5.51 -29.74 -15.16
C LYS A 8 6.04 -28.41 -14.62
N PRO A 9 5.68 -27.26 -15.23
CA PRO A 9 6.21 -25.97 -14.79
C PRO A 9 5.84 -25.71 -13.33
N ARG A 10 6.79 -25.17 -12.56
CA ARG A 10 6.64 -24.89 -11.13
C ARG A 10 5.42 -23.97 -10.92
N ARG A 11 4.45 -24.41 -10.11
CA ARG A 11 3.40 -23.53 -9.57
C ARG A 11 4.07 -22.70 -8.48
N GLY A 12 4.02 -21.37 -8.56
CA GLY A 12 4.67 -20.52 -7.57
C GLY A 12 4.86 -19.08 -8.02
N ARG A 13 5.51 -18.32 -7.15
CA ARG A 13 6.00 -16.97 -7.41
C ARG A 13 7.51 -16.97 -7.34
N ASP A 14 8.10 -16.21 -8.25
CA ASP A 14 9.53 -15.93 -8.29
C ASP A 14 9.74 -14.55 -7.67
N ARG A 15 10.46 -14.49 -6.54
CA ARG A 15 10.66 -13.29 -5.72
C ARG A 15 12.13 -12.87 -5.78
N LEU A 16 12.36 -11.64 -6.22
CA LEU A 16 13.70 -11.07 -6.35
C LEU A 16 14.16 -10.35 -5.09
N ALA A 17 13.26 -9.59 -4.45
CA ALA A 17 13.61 -8.74 -3.33
C ALA A 17 12.38 -8.36 -2.50
N THR A 18 12.63 -7.81 -1.31
CA THR A 18 11.62 -7.14 -0.48
C THR A 18 12.06 -5.71 -0.17
N TYR A 19 11.09 -4.82 0.03
CA TYR A 19 11.30 -3.40 0.31
C TYR A 19 10.33 -2.94 1.38
N SER A 20 10.75 -2.07 2.29
CA SER A 20 9.84 -1.51 3.29
C SER A 20 8.73 -0.68 2.63
N VAL A 21 7.57 -0.60 3.30
CA VAL A 21 6.45 0.23 2.82
C VAL A 21 6.88 1.69 2.64
N GLY A 22 7.57 2.25 3.63
CA GLY A 22 8.08 3.62 3.59
C GLY A 22 9.06 3.91 2.44
N TYR A 23 9.80 2.90 1.96
CA TYR A 23 10.67 3.06 0.79
C TYR A 23 9.89 3.08 -0.53
N VAL A 24 8.88 2.23 -0.68
CA VAL A 24 8.16 2.07 -1.96
C VAL A 24 7.09 3.14 -2.17
N MET A 25 6.34 3.49 -1.12
CA MET A 25 5.16 4.35 -1.25
C MET A 25 5.41 5.74 -1.84
N PRO A 26 6.52 6.44 -1.55
CA PRO A 26 6.82 7.74 -2.16
C PRO A 26 6.88 7.72 -3.68
N PHE A 27 7.18 6.56 -4.29
CA PHE A 27 7.29 6.43 -5.73
C PHE A 27 5.93 6.30 -6.45
N VAL A 28 4.80 6.22 -5.76
CA VAL A 28 3.48 6.04 -6.39
C VAL A 28 3.00 7.32 -7.10
N LEU A 29 3.31 8.52 -6.57
CA LEU A 29 2.76 9.79 -7.08
C LEU A 29 3.42 10.35 -8.35
N GLY A 30 4.53 9.78 -8.81
CA GLY A 30 5.27 10.36 -9.93
C GLY A 30 6.00 11.64 -9.57
N VAL A 31 7.14 11.87 -10.21
CA VAL A 31 8.03 13.01 -9.94
C VAL A 31 7.47 14.33 -10.53
N SER A 32 6.33 14.29 -11.24
CA SER A 32 5.91 15.40 -12.12
C SER A 32 4.40 15.70 -12.12
N GLY A 33 3.61 15.15 -11.18
CA GLY A 33 2.17 15.43 -11.06
C GLY A 33 1.28 14.93 -12.22
N ARG A 34 1.85 14.33 -13.28
CA ARG A 34 1.13 13.68 -14.38
C ARG A 34 1.38 12.17 -14.35
N ILE A 35 0.46 11.40 -13.78
CA ILE A 35 0.57 9.94 -13.69
C ILE A 35 0.02 9.29 -14.96
N GLY A 36 0.84 9.21 -16.02
CA GLY A 36 0.56 8.36 -17.18
C GLY A 36 0.98 6.90 -16.94
N ASN A 37 0.51 5.96 -17.78
CA ASN A 37 0.90 4.54 -17.75
C ASN A 37 2.42 4.27 -17.92
N ARG A 38 3.21 5.32 -18.18
CA ARG A 38 4.67 5.28 -18.33
C ARG A 38 5.43 5.49 -17.02
N HIS A 39 4.75 5.79 -15.90
CA HIS A 39 5.41 5.99 -14.61
C HIS A 39 5.95 4.66 -14.06
N ARG A 40 7.19 4.35 -14.41
CA ARG A 40 7.88 3.11 -14.06
C ARG A 40 9.16 3.43 -13.30
N ILE A 41 9.38 2.72 -12.20
CA ILE A 41 10.55 2.89 -11.34
C ILE A 41 11.34 1.57 -11.30
N ARG A 42 12.66 1.68 -11.21
CA ARG A 42 13.56 0.52 -11.18
C ARG A 42 13.69 -0.01 -9.76
N PHE A 43 13.37 -1.29 -9.55
CA PHE A 43 13.60 -2.04 -8.31
C PHE A 43 14.32 -3.34 -8.67
N GLY A 44 15.40 -3.68 -7.96
CA GLY A 44 16.10 -4.96 -8.18
C GLY A 44 16.52 -5.21 -9.64
N GLY A 45 16.84 -4.14 -10.37
CA GLY A 45 17.19 -4.21 -11.80
C GLY A 45 16.01 -4.23 -12.78
N VAL A 46 14.75 -4.38 -12.35
CA VAL A 46 13.56 -4.44 -13.22
C VAL A 46 12.70 -3.18 -13.12
N LEU A 47 12.01 -2.83 -14.21
CA LEU A 47 11.09 -1.67 -14.26
C LEU A 47 9.67 -2.08 -13.86
N VAL A 48 9.14 -1.46 -12.79
CA VAL A 48 7.81 -1.74 -12.24
C VAL A 48 6.88 -0.55 -12.49
N ASN A 49 5.65 -0.80 -12.95
CA ASN A 49 4.63 0.23 -13.12
C ASN A 49 4.08 0.70 -11.76
N MET A 50 4.32 1.95 -11.44
CA MET A 50 3.90 2.59 -10.18
C MET A 50 2.55 3.32 -10.31
N ALA A 51 2.02 3.47 -11.52
CA ALA A 51 0.75 4.13 -11.83
C ALA A 51 -0.48 3.20 -11.75
N SER A 52 -0.34 1.94 -11.35
CA SER A 52 -1.49 1.02 -11.33
C SER A 52 -2.53 1.43 -10.27
N ASP A 53 -3.81 1.17 -10.52
CA ASP A 53 -4.90 1.41 -9.56
C ASP A 53 -4.66 0.79 -8.20
N ARG A 54 -3.96 -0.35 -8.15
CA ARG A 54 -3.62 -1.03 -6.90
C ARG A 54 -2.61 -0.23 -6.08
N MET A 55 -1.57 0.32 -6.73
CA MET A 55 -0.61 1.18 -6.05
C MET A 55 -1.27 2.48 -5.60
N ARG A 56 -2.13 3.08 -6.44
CA ARG A 56 -2.92 4.26 -6.07
C ARG A 56 -3.86 3.98 -4.89
N CYS A 57 -4.51 2.82 -4.86
CA CYS A 57 -5.36 2.40 -3.76
C CYS A 57 -4.59 2.30 -2.44
N PHE A 58 -3.40 1.67 -2.43
CA PHE A 58 -2.56 1.59 -1.24
C PHE A 58 -2.08 2.96 -0.76
N LEU A 59 -1.89 3.91 -1.67
CA LEU A 59 -1.54 5.28 -1.30
C LEU A 59 -2.74 6.03 -0.73
N HIS A 60 -3.90 5.92 -1.37
CA HIS A 60 -5.09 6.69 -1.04
C HIS A 60 -5.82 6.16 0.21
N SER A 61 -6.06 4.84 0.28
CA SER A 61 -6.78 4.19 1.38
C SER A 61 -5.86 3.68 2.49
N GLY A 62 -4.55 3.88 2.35
CA GLY A 62 -3.54 3.38 3.28
C GLY A 62 -3.16 1.91 3.06
N THR A 63 -2.30 1.42 3.94
CA THR A 63 -1.72 0.06 3.85
C THR A 63 -2.19 -0.88 4.97
N VAL A 64 -3.30 -0.53 5.61
CA VAL A 64 -3.97 -1.33 6.64
C VAL A 64 -5.23 -1.95 6.06
N CYS A 65 -5.52 -3.21 6.39
CA CYS A 65 -6.76 -3.85 5.97
C CYS A 65 -7.94 -3.21 6.70
N ILE A 66 -8.86 -2.59 5.96
CA ILE A 66 -10.02 -1.88 6.54
C ILE A 66 -10.95 -2.80 7.35
N CYS A 67 -10.98 -4.10 7.03
CA CYS A 67 -11.87 -5.07 7.67
C CYS A 67 -11.32 -5.66 8.97
N CYS A 68 -10.02 -5.97 9.03
CA CYS A 68 -9.43 -6.68 10.17
C CYS A 68 -8.28 -5.94 10.87
N GLY A 69 -7.91 -4.74 10.40
CA GLY A 69 -6.86 -3.93 10.99
C GLY A 69 -5.44 -4.46 10.77
N LEU A 70 -5.25 -5.51 9.96
CA LEU A 70 -3.90 -6.03 9.67
C LEU A 70 -3.06 -4.95 8.98
N ASP A 71 -1.90 -4.65 9.54
CA ASP A 71 -0.94 -3.68 9.02
C ASP A 71 0.06 -4.34 8.05
N ALA A 72 0.32 -3.70 6.92
CA ALA A 72 1.30 -4.17 5.96
C ALA A 72 2.73 -3.83 6.41
N ARG A 73 3.67 -4.72 6.10
CA ARG A 73 5.07 -4.64 6.54
C ARG A 73 6.04 -4.33 5.41
N TYR A 74 5.83 -4.90 4.23
CA TYR A 74 6.76 -4.73 3.11
C TYR A 74 6.08 -5.01 1.77
N PHE A 75 6.73 -4.56 0.70
CA PHE A 75 6.47 -5.00 -0.65
C PHE A 75 7.46 -6.08 -1.07
N ALA A 76 6.98 -7.15 -1.68
CA ALA A 76 7.82 -8.12 -2.38
C ALA A 76 7.82 -7.84 -3.87
N LEU A 77 9.00 -7.77 -4.48
CA LEU A 77 9.17 -7.72 -5.92
C LEU A 77 9.12 -9.14 -6.48
N GLU A 78 7.99 -9.50 -7.07
CA GLU A 78 7.75 -10.87 -7.48
C GLU A 78 6.87 -10.97 -8.73
N ARG A 79 6.93 -12.11 -9.39
CA ARG A 79 6.05 -12.47 -10.51
C ARG A 79 5.53 -13.88 -10.33
N LEU A 80 4.39 -14.18 -10.92
CA LEU A 80 3.98 -15.56 -11.11
C LEU A 80 5.00 -16.24 -12.05
N CYS A 81 5.36 -17.51 -11.82
CA CYS A 81 6.39 -18.19 -12.63
C CYS A 81 6.09 -18.25 -14.14
N LYS A 82 4.87 -17.92 -14.58
CA LYS A 82 4.44 -17.84 -15.99
C LYS A 82 4.21 -16.41 -16.49
N ALA A 83 4.34 -15.41 -15.62
CA ALA A 83 4.19 -14.01 -15.99
C ALA A 83 5.57 -13.45 -16.37
N ASP A 84 5.60 -12.59 -17.39
CA ASP A 84 6.84 -11.93 -17.82
C ASP A 84 7.16 -10.69 -16.98
N GLU A 85 6.16 -10.14 -16.27
CA GLU A 85 6.28 -8.88 -15.55
C GLU A 85 6.33 -9.08 -14.03
N TYR A 86 7.39 -8.53 -13.42
CA TYR A 86 7.50 -8.34 -11.97
C TYR A 86 6.61 -7.21 -11.47
N ARG A 87 5.94 -7.45 -10.34
CA ARG A 87 5.11 -6.48 -9.64
C ARG A 87 5.51 -6.42 -8.18
N LEU A 88 5.22 -5.29 -7.54
CA LEU A 88 5.37 -5.14 -6.10
C LEU A 88 4.08 -5.60 -5.42
N ASN A 89 4.10 -6.73 -4.70
CA ASN A 89 2.97 -7.20 -3.91
C ASN A 89 3.13 -6.77 -2.45
N LEU A 90 2.08 -6.18 -1.88
CA LEU A 90 2.08 -5.69 -0.50
C LEU A 90 1.72 -6.83 0.44
N TYR A 91 2.44 -6.92 1.56
CA TYR A 91 2.30 -8.01 2.52
C TYR A 91 2.31 -7.52 3.95
N GLY A 92 1.47 -8.13 4.78
CA GLY A 92 1.55 -8.09 6.23
C GLY A 92 1.86 -9.49 6.79
N LEU A 93 2.03 -9.57 8.10
CA LEU A 93 2.27 -10.82 8.80
C LEU A 93 1.12 -11.09 9.78
N LYS A 94 0.50 -12.25 9.65
CA LYS A 94 -0.48 -12.77 10.61
C LYS A 94 -0.01 -14.13 11.09
N ASP A 95 0.23 -14.26 12.39
CA ASP A 95 0.74 -15.50 13.01
C ASP A 95 2.03 -16.03 12.33
N GLY A 96 2.94 -15.11 11.99
CA GLY A 96 4.20 -15.42 11.31
C GLY A 96 4.06 -15.78 9.83
N LYS A 97 2.84 -15.76 9.26
CA LYS A 97 2.57 -16.07 7.85
C LYS A 97 2.32 -14.81 7.06
N GLU A 98 2.84 -14.78 5.84
CA GLU A 98 2.58 -13.70 4.89
C GLU A 98 1.12 -13.70 4.47
N VAL A 99 0.48 -12.54 4.54
CA VAL A 99 -0.86 -12.30 4.00
C VAL A 99 -0.76 -11.20 2.97
N MET A 100 -1.17 -11.48 1.73
CA MET A 100 -1.15 -10.49 0.66
C MET A 100 -2.25 -9.45 0.84
N PHE A 101 -1.95 -8.20 0.50
CA PHE A 101 -2.90 -7.11 0.41
C PHE A 101 -3.34 -6.87 -1.02
N THR A 102 -4.60 -6.51 -1.16
CA THR A 102 -5.31 -6.40 -2.43
C THR A 102 -6.08 -5.10 -2.50
N LYS A 103 -6.32 -4.64 -3.73
CA LYS A 103 -7.31 -3.60 -4.03
C LYS A 103 -8.68 -4.27 -4.10
N ASP A 104 -9.63 -3.84 -3.28
CA ASP A 104 -11.02 -4.25 -3.37
C ASP A 104 -11.93 -3.05 -3.69
N HIS A 105 -13.12 -3.32 -4.23
CA HIS A 105 -14.14 -2.31 -4.43
C HIS A 105 -15.06 -2.22 -3.20
N ILE A 106 -15.31 -1.03 -2.65
CA ILE A 106 -16.24 -0.82 -1.52
C ILE A 106 -17.62 -1.36 -1.90
N VAL A 107 -18.21 -0.83 -2.97
CA VAL A 107 -19.34 -1.45 -3.67
C VAL A 107 -18.78 -2.45 -4.69
N PRO A 108 -19.05 -3.76 -4.55
CA PRO A 108 -18.53 -4.76 -5.48
C PRO A 108 -18.95 -4.51 -6.92
N LYS A 109 -18.07 -4.85 -7.87
CA LYS A 109 -18.34 -4.73 -9.31
C LYS A 109 -19.58 -5.52 -9.76
N CYS A 110 -19.82 -6.70 -9.18
CA CYS A 110 -21.02 -7.51 -9.44
C CYS A 110 -22.33 -6.85 -9.00
N LYS A 111 -22.26 -5.80 -8.18
CA LYS A 111 -23.38 -4.97 -7.74
C LYS A 111 -23.39 -3.58 -8.40
N GLY A 112 -22.63 -3.42 -9.49
CA GLY A 112 -22.56 -2.16 -10.25
C GLY A 112 -21.58 -1.13 -9.70
N GLY A 113 -20.73 -1.49 -8.75
CA GLY A 113 -19.75 -0.56 -8.19
C GLY A 113 -18.72 -0.08 -9.23
N PRO A 114 -18.38 1.22 -9.27
CA PRO A 114 -17.48 1.80 -10.26
C PRO A 114 -16.02 1.39 -10.01
N SER A 115 -15.22 1.29 -11.09
CA SER A 115 -13.77 1.10 -11.01
C SER A 115 -13.05 2.46 -10.93
N SER A 116 -13.24 3.16 -9.81
CA SER A 116 -12.63 4.46 -9.50
C SER A 116 -11.91 4.44 -8.16
N ILE A 117 -10.99 5.37 -7.95
CA ILE A 117 -10.20 5.45 -6.71
C ILE A 117 -11.07 5.62 -5.46
N ASP A 118 -12.18 6.35 -5.58
CA ASP A 118 -13.10 6.62 -4.47
C ASP A 118 -13.92 5.38 -4.06
N ASN A 119 -14.02 4.38 -4.94
CA ASN A 119 -14.65 3.10 -4.64
C ASN A 119 -13.63 2.01 -4.35
N TYR A 120 -12.35 2.34 -4.18
CA TYR A 120 -11.32 1.36 -3.83
C TYR A 120 -10.97 1.41 -2.34
N GLN A 121 -10.70 0.25 -1.77
CA GLN A 121 -10.22 0.10 -0.40
C GLN A 121 -9.14 -0.99 -0.31
N THR A 122 -8.22 -0.81 0.64
CA THR A 122 -7.17 -1.79 0.92
C THR A 122 -7.70 -2.90 1.82
N MET A 123 -7.61 -4.14 1.34
CA MET A 123 -8.02 -5.32 2.09
C MET A 123 -6.96 -6.41 1.98
N CYS A 124 -6.77 -7.17 3.05
CA CYS A 124 -6.02 -8.42 2.97
C CYS A 124 -6.80 -9.45 2.13
N GLU A 125 -6.09 -10.40 1.51
CA GLU A 125 -6.67 -11.38 0.58
C GLU A 125 -7.76 -12.24 1.24
N HIS A 126 -7.65 -12.53 2.54
CA HIS A 126 -8.65 -13.28 3.28
C HIS A 126 -9.96 -12.49 3.45
N CYS A 127 -9.87 -11.23 3.89
CA CYS A 127 -11.05 -10.39 4.07
C CYS A 127 -11.71 -10.05 2.73
N ASN A 128 -10.91 -9.77 1.70
CA ASN A 128 -11.42 -9.53 0.35
C ASN A 128 -12.14 -10.79 -0.20
N GLY A 129 -11.52 -11.96 -0.05
CA GLY A 129 -12.12 -13.23 -0.47
C GLY A 129 -13.43 -13.54 0.28
N ALA A 130 -13.48 -13.27 1.59
CA ALA A 130 -14.69 -13.44 2.39
C ALA A 130 -15.80 -12.45 2.00
N LYS A 131 -15.43 -11.19 1.66
CA LYS A 131 -16.38 -10.19 1.19
C LYS A 131 -17.02 -10.60 -0.13
N GLY A 132 -16.23 -11.00 -1.13
CA GLY A 132 -16.74 -11.42 -2.44
C GLY A 132 -17.69 -10.39 -3.06
N CYS A 133 -18.97 -10.75 -3.22
CA CYS A 133 -20.04 -9.86 -3.70
C CYS A 133 -20.89 -9.21 -2.57
N GLY A 134 -20.53 -9.41 -1.31
CA GLY A 134 -21.10 -8.73 -0.14
C GLY A 134 -20.73 -7.24 -0.11
N ILE A 135 -21.61 -6.42 0.48
CA ILE A 135 -21.33 -4.98 0.72
C ILE A 135 -20.76 -4.78 2.14
N GLU A 136 -20.84 -5.80 2.99
CA GLU A 136 -20.51 -5.71 4.40
C GLU A 136 -18.99 -5.61 4.61
N THR A 137 -18.52 -4.40 4.90
CA THR A 137 -17.30 -4.19 5.67
C THR A 137 -17.72 -3.85 7.09
N PRO A 138 -17.42 -4.68 8.11
CA PRO A 138 -17.50 -4.24 9.50
C PRO A 138 -16.53 -3.07 9.65
N ALA A 139 -17.07 -1.91 9.92
CA ALA A 139 -16.30 -0.70 10.14
C ALA A 139 -15.48 -0.88 11.42
N LEU A 140 -14.15 -0.98 11.29
CA LEU A 140 -13.37 -0.10 12.16
C LEU A 140 -13.82 1.30 11.77
N GLN A 141 -14.67 1.86 12.63
CA GLN A 141 -15.30 3.16 12.45
C GLN A 141 -14.29 4.16 11.93
N MET A 142 -14.79 5.02 11.04
CA MET A 142 -14.19 6.25 10.58
C MET A 142 -13.81 7.13 11.77
N ASN A 143 -12.71 6.79 12.46
CA ASN A 143 -12.09 7.61 13.47
C ASN A 143 -10.77 8.08 12.87
N SER A 144 -10.88 9.17 12.10
CA SER A 144 -9.78 10.12 11.85
C SER A 144 -8.43 9.53 11.46
N ALA A 145 -8.36 8.71 10.40
CA ALA A 145 -7.11 8.60 9.66
C ALA A 145 -6.95 9.92 8.89
N PRO A 146 -5.86 10.69 9.06
CA PRO A 146 -5.67 11.90 8.30
C PRO A 146 -5.63 11.50 6.83
N LEU A 147 -6.54 12.07 6.04
CA LEU A 147 -6.32 12.23 4.61
C LEU A 147 -4.90 12.76 4.48
N PHE A 148 -3.99 11.98 3.89
CA PHE A 148 -2.69 12.48 3.52
C PHE A 148 -2.94 13.64 2.56
N ASP A 149 -2.92 14.85 3.11
CA ASP A 149 -3.06 16.11 2.40
C ASP A 149 -1.63 16.55 2.05
N PRO A 150 -1.20 16.40 0.79
CA PRO A 150 0.15 16.77 0.38
C PRO A 150 0.43 18.27 0.58
N GLY A 151 -0.60 19.09 0.88
CA GLY A 151 -0.49 20.52 1.11
C GLY A 151 -0.37 20.95 2.58
N LYS A 152 -0.66 20.08 3.57
CA LYS A 152 -0.64 20.47 5.01
C LYS A 152 0.55 19.92 5.80
N ASP A 153 1.10 18.78 5.39
CA ASP A 153 2.14 18.11 6.19
C ASP A 153 3.58 18.40 5.72
N GLY A 154 3.78 19.28 4.73
CA GLY A 154 5.08 19.95 4.49
C GLY A 154 6.28 19.06 4.12
N ILE A 155 6.14 17.74 3.94
CA ILE A 155 7.26 16.87 3.55
C ILE A 155 7.39 16.84 2.02
N TYR A 156 7.66 17.99 1.41
CA TYR A 156 8.38 18.09 0.13
C TYR A 156 9.01 19.47 -0.07
N GLN A 157 9.55 20.05 1.00
CA GLN A 157 10.51 21.14 0.91
C GLN A 157 11.58 20.89 1.97
N ASP A 158 12.57 20.04 1.68
CA ASP A 158 13.98 20.42 1.82
C ASP A 158 14.86 19.20 1.45
N PHE A 159 15.69 19.36 0.42
CA PHE A 159 16.83 18.47 0.14
C PHE A 159 18.12 19.01 0.78
N GLY A 160 18.00 19.95 1.72
CA GLY A 160 19.06 20.43 2.58
C GLY A 160 18.71 20.23 4.06
N THR A 161 19.71 20.32 4.92
CA THR A 161 19.56 20.40 6.38
C THR A 161 19.33 19.06 7.11
N LEU A 162 20.29 18.16 6.93
CA LEU A 162 20.68 17.17 7.94
C LEU A 162 21.35 17.91 9.11
N MET A 163 20.61 18.35 10.13
CA MET A 163 21.16 18.65 11.47
C MET A 163 20.04 18.85 12.49
N SER A 164 20.11 18.11 13.60
CA SER A 164 19.51 18.40 14.92
C SER A 164 17.97 18.50 14.97
N TRP A 165 17.25 17.75 15.80
CA TRP A 165 17.13 18.00 17.23
C TRP A 165 16.54 16.77 17.92
N CYS A 166 17.25 16.25 18.92
CA CYS A 166 16.68 15.48 20.01
C CYS A 166 15.90 16.41 20.95
N GLY A 167 14.83 15.90 21.56
CA GLY A 167 14.31 16.46 22.83
C GLY A 167 12.80 16.70 22.87
N ALA A 168 12.07 15.77 23.49
CA ALA A 168 10.91 16.14 24.31
C ALA A 168 11.42 16.86 25.59
N PRO A 169 10.63 17.74 26.23
CA PRO A 169 9.71 17.26 27.25
C PRO A 169 8.42 18.09 27.45
N TRP A 170 7.63 17.60 28.40
CA TRP A 170 6.24 17.86 28.77
C TRP A 170 5.95 19.17 29.53
N GLN A 171 4.66 19.55 29.50
CA GLN A 171 3.87 20.36 30.44
C GLN A 171 4.19 21.86 30.60
N THR A 172 3.14 22.71 30.57
CA THR A 172 2.73 23.56 31.72
C THR A 172 1.32 24.14 31.46
N THR A 173 0.44 23.96 32.44
CA THR A 173 -0.88 24.59 32.59
C THR A 173 -0.76 26.09 32.90
N GLN A 174 -1.50 26.95 32.21
CA GLN A 174 -1.64 28.37 32.59
C GLN A 174 -2.73 28.55 33.65
N ASN A 175 -2.38 29.19 34.77
CA ASN A 175 -3.31 29.82 35.70
C ASN A 175 -2.90 31.27 35.97
N SER A 176 -3.88 32.15 35.78
CA SER A 176 -4.15 33.48 36.36
C SER A 176 -3.11 34.18 37.25
N MET A 177 -2.90 35.49 36.98
CA MET A 177 -3.31 36.60 37.86
C MET A 177 -3.04 37.99 37.22
N GLU A 178 -3.98 38.91 37.43
CA GLU A 178 -4.05 40.29 36.93
C GLU A 178 -3.08 41.26 37.63
N PRO A 179 -2.79 42.45 37.06
CA PRO A 179 -1.97 43.48 37.69
C PRO A 179 -2.81 44.57 38.40
N THR A 180 -2.27 45.08 39.50
CA THR A 180 -2.52 46.44 40.03
C THR A 180 -1.31 47.31 39.71
#